data_AF-A0A128A209-F1
#
_entry.id   AF-A0A128A209-F1
#
_cell.length_a   1.000
_cell.length_b   1.000
_cell.length_c   1.000
_cell.angle_alpha   90.00
_cell.angle_beta   90.00
_cell.angle_gamma   90.00
#
_symmetry.space_group_name_H-M   'P 1'
#
loop_
_entity.id
_entity.type
_entity.pdbx_description
1 polymer ?
#
loop_
_entity_poly.entity_id
_entity_poly.type
_entity_poly.pdbx_seq_one_letter_code
_entity_poly.pdbx_strand_id
1 'polypeptide(L)'
;MVSLESIGISEAQETKTYTIYVDPLPDWATSNAANVMDDAITAWHNANPSINFVLVDSPQQQYDFEVQWIKDNTGGTWAGEALLASHIMQVTLGDSVCENTWFPYSRATLDKTAEHELGHLLGMGHSTDPNNVMNPDGTYFQYGTITQHSQISAGHNHFAPTCVGFSSNSFSYYVSSSNKDLAFDAYVVPSVQSQTDFDNGRMFESYPSCTQATQNGWITTPLMTCNNVSSTSGLFIVMKDSPFQSNQLTMLTMQITNTTPPPSFYIPVLPITQQNQQIQPQEPSFPSPSQIVIPQDVSVDVNPIVLTDDRHVQLITISGGVGSNQNGEFELTITDENGVKVDDRYLQPSSDHSYKLKIPITSKYHSGQYTVMLSYQGNPQSSTTFEIINQVTTPEFGPLSGMIIAISIIGVVIISKRFRFHV
;
A
#
# COMPACT_ATOMS: atom_id res chain seq x y z
N MET A 1 32.29 56.31 33.24
CA MET A 1 31.00 55.61 33.17
C MET A 1 31.15 54.54 32.10
N VAL A 2 31.27 53.29 32.52
CA VAL A 2 31.37 52.14 31.60
C VAL A 2 29.93 51.75 31.25
N SER A 3 29.65 51.69 29.95
CA SER A 3 28.38 51.25 29.38
C SER A 3 28.16 49.78 29.72
N LEU A 4 27.02 49.45 30.33
CA LEU A 4 26.58 48.06 30.46
C LEU A 4 26.18 47.55 29.07
N GLU A 5 26.95 46.60 28.56
CA GLU A 5 26.54 45.79 27.42
C GLU A 5 25.39 44.88 27.84
N SER A 6 24.29 45.01 27.11
CA SER A 6 23.15 44.10 27.13
C SER A 6 23.63 42.71 26.70
N ILE A 7 23.76 41.79 27.66
CA ILE A 7 23.91 40.36 27.38
C ILE A 7 22.60 39.91 26.73
N GLY A 8 22.65 39.71 25.41
CA GLY A 8 21.58 39.06 24.66
C GLY A 8 21.39 37.66 25.22
N ILE A 9 20.32 37.47 25.98
CA ILE A 9 19.82 36.16 26.35
C ILE A 9 19.29 35.57 25.04
N SER A 10 19.94 34.54 24.49
CA SER A 10 19.34 33.75 23.42
C SER A 10 18.03 33.17 23.98
N GLU A 11 16.89 33.56 23.44
CA GLU A 11 15.63 32.87 23.71
C GLU A 11 15.87 31.38 23.45
N ALA A 12 15.69 30.56 24.48
CA ALA A 12 15.71 29.11 24.31
C ALA A 12 14.58 28.78 23.34
N GLN A 13 14.92 28.29 22.15
CA GLN A 13 13.94 27.83 21.17
C GLN A 13 13.11 26.74 21.85
N GLU A 14 11.83 27.03 22.09
CA GLU A 14 10.91 26.13 22.77
C GLU A 14 10.82 24.83 21.95
N THR A 15 11.16 23.71 22.58
CA THR A 15 11.18 22.42 21.88
C THR A 15 9.80 21.79 21.95
N LYS A 16 9.16 21.59 20.80
CA LYS A 16 7.86 20.93 20.71
C LYS A 16 8.05 19.43 20.76
N THR A 17 7.35 18.74 21.65
CA THR A 17 7.45 17.29 21.79
C THR A 17 6.19 16.62 21.27
N TYR A 18 6.34 15.61 20.43
CA TYR A 18 5.28 14.73 19.95
C TYR A 18 5.46 13.33 20.54
N THR A 19 4.35 12.74 20.97
CA THR A 19 4.27 11.37 21.47
C THR A 19 3.72 10.46 20.38
N ILE A 20 4.40 9.35 20.10
CA ILE A 20 4.05 8.44 19.00
C ILE A 20 3.87 7.04 19.55
N TYR A 21 2.72 6.44 19.27
CA TYR A 21 2.51 5.01 19.46
C TYR A 21 2.73 4.30 18.12
N VAL A 22 3.55 3.25 18.12
CA VAL A 22 3.82 2.43 16.93
C VAL A 22 3.28 1.04 17.17
N ASP A 23 2.36 0.60 16.32
CA ASP A 23 1.86 -0.77 16.42
C ASP A 23 3.01 -1.77 16.33
N PRO A 24 2.95 -2.88 17.09
CA PRO A 24 3.92 -3.96 16.94
C PRO A 24 3.98 -4.44 15.50
N LEU A 25 5.19 -4.61 14.98
CA LEU A 25 5.37 -5.22 13.66
C LEU A 25 4.74 -6.61 13.64
N PRO A 26 3.91 -6.95 12.63
CA PRO A 26 3.36 -8.28 12.51
C PRO A 26 4.46 -9.35 12.37
N ASP A 27 4.24 -10.56 12.90
CA ASP A 27 5.23 -11.65 12.85
C ASP A 27 5.67 -12.06 11.43
N TRP A 28 4.83 -11.77 10.42
CA TRP A 28 5.11 -12.05 9.02
C TRP A 28 5.85 -10.91 8.31
N ALA A 29 6.00 -9.74 8.96
CA ALA A 29 6.76 -8.63 8.42
C ALA A 29 8.22 -9.05 8.24
N THR A 30 8.83 -8.60 7.16
CA THR A 30 10.25 -8.88 6.93
C THR A 30 11.12 -7.95 7.77
N SER A 31 12.39 -8.32 7.92
CA SER A 31 13.38 -7.49 8.61
C SER A 31 13.55 -6.10 7.99
N ASN A 32 13.07 -5.87 6.76
CA ASN A 32 13.10 -4.56 6.12
C ASN A 32 12.31 -3.52 6.94
N ALA A 33 11.25 -3.91 7.64
CA ALA A 33 10.40 -2.99 8.39
C ALA A 33 10.96 -2.61 9.77
N ALA A 34 11.99 -3.32 10.27
CA ALA A 34 12.52 -3.11 11.62
C ALA A 34 13.13 -1.72 11.79
N ASN A 35 12.77 -0.95 12.81
CA ASN A 35 13.29 0.39 13.09
C ASN A 35 12.96 1.46 12.02
N VAL A 36 12.06 1.20 11.06
CA VAL A 36 11.68 2.19 10.03
C VAL A 36 11.16 3.48 10.67
N MET A 37 10.33 3.37 11.72
CA MET A 37 9.83 4.54 12.43
C MET A 37 10.92 5.26 13.24
N ASP A 38 11.86 4.52 13.85
CA ASP A 38 12.98 5.15 14.57
C ASP A 38 13.84 5.99 13.62
N ASP A 39 14.09 5.49 12.42
CA ASP A 39 14.86 6.18 11.39
C ASP A 39 14.10 7.40 10.85
N ALA A 40 12.80 7.27 10.57
CA ALA A 40 11.97 8.39 10.12
C ALA A 40 11.91 9.51 11.19
N ILE A 41 11.70 9.15 12.45
CA ILE A 41 11.75 10.07 13.60
C ILE A 41 13.10 10.78 13.67
N THR A 42 14.18 10.01 13.53
CA THR A 42 15.55 10.55 13.56
C THR A 42 15.80 11.51 12.40
N ALA A 43 15.34 11.19 11.19
CA ALA A 43 15.47 12.04 10.02
C ALA A 43 14.73 13.38 10.22
N TRP A 44 13.49 13.32 10.73
CA TRP A 44 12.69 14.50 11.05
C TRP A 44 13.31 15.37 12.13
N HIS A 45 13.78 14.77 13.23
CA HIS A 45 14.47 15.48 14.32
C HIS A 45 15.77 16.15 13.84
N ASN A 46 16.58 15.46 13.04
CA ASN A 46 17.84 16.00 12.53
C ASN A 46 17.64 17.23 11.63
N ALA A 47 16.60 17.21 10.79
CA ALA A 47 16.25 18.35 9.95
C ALA A 47 15.57 19.48 10.74
N ASN A 48 14.92 19.15 11.85
CA ASN A 48 14.15 20.08 12.68
C ASN A 48 14.51 19.93 14.18
N PRO A 49 15.64 20.46 14.65
CA PRO A 49 16.09 20.24 16.03
C PRO A 49 15.17 20.84 17.12
N SER A 50 14.20 21.68 16.73
CA SER A 50 13.18 22.24 17.62
C SER A 50 12.00 21.31 17.88
N ILE A 51 11.94 20.15 17.22
CA ILE A 51 10.94 19.10 17.52
C ILE A 51 11.61 17.90 18.17
N ASN A 52 10.93 17.28 19.14
CA ASN A 52 11.32 16.05 19.79
C ASN A 52 10.22 15.01 19.62
N PHE A 53 10.60 13.74 19.59
CA PHE A 53 9.69 12.62 19.52
C PHE A 53 9.90 11.69 20.71
N VAL A 54 8.80 11.18 21.26
CA VAL A 54 8.80 10.22 22.36
C VAL A 54 7.93 9.04 21.96
N LEU A 55 8.54 7.86 21.85
CA LEU A 55 7.80 6.63 21.64
C LEU A 55 7.11 6.19 22.93
N VAL A 56 5.86 5.74 22.80
CA VAL A 56 5.10 5.10 23.88
C VAL A 56 4.86 3.63 23.56
N ASP A 57 4.86 2.79 24.59
CA ASP A 57 4.89 1.32 24.44
C ASP A 57 3.49 0.68 24.44
N SER A 58 2.43 1.49 24.60
CA SER A 58 1.07 1.00 24.80
C SER A 58 0.02 1.92 24.17
N PRO A 59 -0.98 1.35 23.45
CA PRO A 59 -2.08 2.13 22.88
C PRO A 59 -3.06 2.64 23.95
N GLN A 60 -2.88 2.26 25.22
CA GLN A 60 -3.64 2.80 26.35
C GLN A 60 -3.03 4.10 26.89
N GLN A 61 -1.80 4.43 26.50
CA GLN A 61 -1.17 5.70 26.83
C GLN A 61 -1.70 6.80 25.93
N GLN A 62 -1.60 8.06 26.38
CA GLN A 62 -1.88 9.20 25.51
C GLN A 62 -0.72 9.37 24.53
N TYR A 63 -1.05 9.47 23.25
CA TYR A 63 -0.13 9.76 22.16
C TYR A 63 -0.73 10.83 21.23
N ASP A 64 0.12 11.56 20.54
CA ASP A 64 -0.27 12.53 19.51
C ASP A 64 -0.51 11.82 18.18
N PHE A 65 0.33 10.84 17.84
CA PHE A 65 0.29 10.11 16.57
C PHE A 65 0.28 8.59 16.77
N GLU A 66 -0.38 7.88 15.87
CA GLU A 66 -0.34 6.41 15.80
C GLU A 66 0.17 5.93 14.44
N VAL A 67 1.00 4.88 14.46
CA VAL A 67 1.53 4.23 13.26
C VAL A 67 0.96 2.83 13.15
N GLN A 68 0.39 2.52 11.99
CA GLN A 68 -0.17 1.21 11.66
C GLN A 68 0.56 0.57 10.49
N TRP A 69 0.74 -0.75 10.56
CA TRP A 69 1.38 -1.54 9.50
C TRP A 69 0.34 -2.27 8.68
N ILE A 70 0.32 -2.03 7.37
CA ILE A 70 -0.62 -2.66 6.47
C ILE A 70 0.08 -3.69 5.60
N LYS A 71 -0.55 -4.86 5.38
CA LYS A 71 0.03 -5.91 4.54
C LYS A 71 0.03 -5.51 3.07
N ASP A 72 -1.16 -5.26 2.54
CA ASP A 72 -1.44 -4.93 1.13
C ASP A 72 -2.92 -4.52 1.06
N ASN A 73 -3.21 -3.21 1.15
CA ASN A 73 -4.57 -2.68 1.00
C ASN A 73 -4.73 -1.78 -0.23
N THR A 74 -3.64 -1.51 -0.97
CA THR A 74 -3.59 -0.50 -2.02
C THR A 74 -3.52 -1.09 -3.42
N GLY A 75 -3.24 -2.39 -3.55
CA GLY A 75 -2.98 -3.03 -4.84
C GLY A 75 -1.85 -2.33 -5.60
N GLY A 76 -0.84 -1.84 -4.88
CA GLY A 76 0.34 -1.12 -5.39
C GLY A 76 0.06 0.28 -5.94
N THR A 77 -1.06 0.91 -5.57
CA THR A 77 -1.39 2.27 -6.04
C THR A 77 -0.71 3.36 -5.20
N TRP A 78 -0.45 3.08 -3.92
CA TRP A 78 0.37 3.90 -3.02
C TRP A 78 0.97 3.01 -1.91
N ALA A 79 2.07 3.43 -1.27
CA ALA A 79 2.75 2.64 -0.24
C ALA A 79 2.49 3.12 1.20
N GLY A 80 1.89 4.29 1.39
CA GLY A 80 1.53 4.80 2.70
C GLY A 80 0.35 5.77 2.62
N GLU A 81 -0.14 6.15 3.79
CA GLU A 81 -1.22 7.12 3.92
C GLU A 81 -1.28 7.75 5.32
N ALA A 82 -1.57 9.05 5.37
CA ALA A 82 -1.87 9.78 6.60
C ALA A 82 -3.37 10.12 6.71
N LEU A 83 -3.98 9.72 7.82
CA LEU A 83 -5.36 10.01 8.23
C LEU A 83 -5.35 11.15 9.26
N LEU A 84 -5.41 12.39 8.79
CA LEU A 84 -5.06 13.58 9.57
C LEU A 84 -6.03 13.84 10.74
N ALA A 85 -7.31 13.59 10.55
CA ALA A 85 -8.38 13.69 11.54
C ALA A 85 -8.12 12.79 12.73
N SER A 86 -7.63 11.59 12.44
CA SER A 86 -7.35 10.56 13.42
C SER A 86 -5.91 10.62 13.93
N HIS A 87 -5.06 11.44 13.31
CA HIS A 87 -3.63 11.50 13.60
C HIS A 87 -2.94 10.14 13.47
N ILE A 88 -3.35 9.37 12.44
CA ILE A 88 -2.81 8.03 12.16
C ILE A 88 -2.02 8.08 10.86
N MET A 89 -0.86 7.45 10.81
CA MET A 89 -0.22 7.08 9.55
C MET A 89 -0.22 5.56 9.35
N GLN A 90 -0.39 5.14 8.12
CA GLN A 90 -0.37 3.76 7.69
C GLN A 90 0.81 3.55 6.74
N VAL A 91 1.63 2.55 7.03
CA VAL A 91 2.75 2.15 6.16
C VAL A 91 2.46 0.76 5.61
N THR A 92 2.34 0.67 4.28
CA THR A 92 2.13 -0.60 3.60
C THR A 92 3.46 -1.33 3.47
N LEU A 93 3.50 -2.60 3.88
CA LEU A 93 4.73 -3.40 3.97
C LEU A 93 5.07 -4.14 2.67
N GLY A 94 4.17 -4.13 1.69
CA GLY A 94 4.33 -4.78 0.40
C GLY A 94 3.04 -4.79 -0.41
N ASP A 95 3.08 -5.39 -1.58
CA ASP A 95 1.88 -5.55 -2.40
C ASP A 95 1.95 -6.85 -3.22
N SER A 96 0.82 -7.18 -3.87
CA SER A 96 0.68 -8.36 -4.72
C SER A 96 0.59 -8.03 -6.21
N VAL A 97 1.08 -6.86 -6.65
CA VAL A 97 0.96 -6.43 -8.06
C VAL A 97 1.75 -7.34 -9.00
N CYS A 98 2.91 -7.85 -8.56
CA CYS A 98 3.67 -8.77 -9.36
C CYS A 98 3.13 -10.21 -9.23
N GLU A 99 2.63 -10.78 -10.33
CA GLU A 99 2.16 -12.17 -10.42
C GLU A 99 1.10 -12.56 -9.36
N ASN A 100 0.31 -11.61 -8.87
CA ASN A 100 -0.64 -11.82 -7.76
C ASN A 100 0.01 -12.45 -6.50
N THR A 101 1.33 -12.26 -6.35
CA THR A 101 2.12 -12.80 -5.25
C THR A 101 2.58 -11.65 -4.38
N TRP A 102 2.27 -11.72 -3.08
CA TRP A 102 2.68 -10.68 -2.16
C TRP A 102 4.20 -10.64 -2.00
N PHE A 103 4.79 -9.48 -2.27
CA PHE A 103 6.21 -9.21 -2.06
C PHE A 103 6.41 -8.03 -1.10
N PRO A 104 7.38 -8.15 -0.17
CA PRO A 104 7.68 -7.09 0.77
C PRO A 104 8.38 -5.93 0.05
N TYR A 105 8.06 -4.71 0.46
CA TYR A 105 8.83 -3.54 0.05
C TYR A 105 10.25 -3.56 0.61
N SER A 106 11.14 -2.89 -0.12
CA SER A 106 12.52 -2.67 0.29
C SER A 106 12.58 -1.75 1.50
N ARG A 107 13.69 -1.79 2.25
CA ARG A 107 13.94 -0.85 3.34
C ARG A 107 13.78 0.60 2.86
N ALA A 108 14.43 0.95 1.75
CA ALA A 108 14.41 2.32 1.25
C ALA A 108 13.00 2.81 0.84
N THR A 109 12.15 1.92 0.32
CA THR A 109 10.74 2.25 0.08
C THR A 109 10.01 2.52 1.40
N LEU A 110 10.19 1.66 2.40
CA LEU A 110 9.55 1.83 3.71
C LEU A 110 10.02 3.09 4.43
N ASP A 111 11.32 3.41 4.40
CA ASP A 111 11.88 4.63 4.99
C ASP A 111 11.28 5.88 4.34
N LYS A 112 11.32 5.97 2.99
CA LYS A 112 10.72 7.10 2.27
C LYS A 112 9.25 7.26 2.62
N THR A 113 8.50 6.16 2.62
CA THR A 113 7.07 6.19 2.95
C THR A 113 6.85 6.68 4.38
N ALA A 114 7.55 6.11 5.37
CA ALA A 114 7.37 6.52 6.76
C ALA A 114 7.77 7.99 6.98
N GLU A 115 8.86 8.45 6.38
CA GLU A 115 9.28 9.85 6.42
C GLU A 115 8.23 10.78 5.78
N HIS A 116 7.65 10.38 4.65
CA HIS A 116 6.61 11.14 3.95
C HIS A 116 5.33 11.27 4.78
N GLU A 117 4.79 10.14 5.26
CA GLU A 117 3.54 10.15 6.04
C GLU A 117 3.71 10.85 7.38
N LEU A 118 4.88 10.72 8.03
CA LEU A 118 5.17 11.49 9.24
C LEU A 118 5.20 13.00 8.96
N GLY A 119 5.70 13.42 7.78
CA GLY A 119 5.63 14.81 7.35
C GLY A 119 4.19 15.34 7.27
N HIS A 120 3.24 14.54 6.80
CA HIS A 120 1.82 14.88 6.82
C HIS A 120 1.26 15.06 8.24
N LEU A 121 1.61 14.17 9.18
CA LEU A 121 1.21 14.31 10.58
C LEU A 121 1.83 15.54 11.26
N LEU A 122 3.00 15.99 10.79
CA LEU A 122 3.63 17.24 11.21
C LEU A 122 3.01 18.50 10.55
N GLY A 123 1.99 18.31 9.69
CA GLY A 123 1.21 19.39 9.08
C GLY A 123 1.70 19.84 7.70
N MET A 124 2.53 19.05 7.04
CA MET A 124 2.98 19.37 5.68
C MET A 124 2.08 18.76 4.61
N GLY A 125 1.87 19.51 3.52
CA GLY A 125 1.28 18.98 2.29
C GLY A 125 2.34 18.45 1.34
N HIS A 126 1.90 17.93 0.19
CA HIS A 126 2.82 17.46 -0.84
C HIS A 126 3.71 18.58 -1.42
N SER A 127 4.90 18.19 -1.85
CA SER A 127 5.85 19.05 -2.59
C SER A 127 5.92 18.66 -4.06
N THR A 128 6.17 19.62 -4.94
CA THR A 128 6.46 19.37 -6.37
C THR A 128 7.95 19.21 -6.66
N ASP A 129 8.83 19.44 -5.69
CA ASP A 129 10.27 19.22 -5.83
C ASP A 129 10.57 17.71 -5.80
N PRO A 130 11.12 17.10 -6.85
CA PRO A 130 11.37 15.66 -6.92
C PRO A 130 12.37 15.14 -5.88
N ASN A 131 13.18 16.02 -5.26
CA ASN A 131 14.14 15.63 -4.24
C ASN A 131 13.61 15.85 -2.81
N ASN A 132 12.42 16.42 -2.65
CA ASN A 132 11.79 16.60 -1.35
C ASN A 132 11.08 15.31 -0.94
N VAL A 133 11.20 14.91 0.33
CA VAL A 133 10.54 13.69 0.82
C VAL A 133 9.01 13.74 0.67
N MET A 134 8.42 14.94 0.75
CA MET A 134 6.97 15.17 0.54
C MET A 134 6.54 15.11 -0.92
N ASN A 135 7.43 14.74 -1.84
CA ASN A 135 7.03 14.50 -3.21
C ASN A 135 6.23 13.18 -3.30
N PRO A 136 4.97 13.22 -3.75
CA PRO A 136 4.11 12.04 -3.83
C PRO A 136 4.44 11.12 -5.02
N ASP A 137 5.44 11.45 -5.84
CA ASP A 137 5.82 10.64 -6.98
C ASP A 137 6.16 9.20 -6.55
N GLY A 138 5.20 8.34 -6.82
CA GLY A 138 5.19 6.90 -6.57
C GLY A 138 5.98 6.10 -7.61
N THR A 139 6.72 6.73 -8.52
CA THR A 139 7.65 5.99 -9.39
C THR A 139 8.77 5.30 -8.61
N TYR A 140 8.94 5.64 -7.33
CA TYR A 140 9.89 5.01 -6.42
C TYR A 140 9.25 3.94 -5.52
N PHE A 141 8.81 2.82 -6.10
CA PHE A 141 8.52 1.60 -5.35
C PHE A 141 9.49 0.48 -5.76
N GLN A 142 10.17 -0.06 -4.76
CA GLN A 142 11.12 -1.16 -4.92
C GLN A 142 10.77 -2.24 -3.92
N TYR A 143 10.68 -3.48 -4.38
CA TYR A 143 10.61 -4.63 -3.48
C TYR A 143 11.98 -4.91 -2.86
N GLY A 144 11.97 -5.54 -1.69
CA GLY A 144 13.17 -6.10 -1.09
C GLY A 144 13.70 -7.31 -1.88
N THR A 145 14.50 -8.16 -1.23
CA THR A 145 14.80 -9.48 -1.80
C THR A 145 13.50 -10.29 -1.84
N ILE A 146 13.06 -10.63 -3.05
CA ILE A 146 11.93 -11.51 -3.28
C ILE A 146 12.42 -12.93 -3.48
N THR A 147 11.58 -13.89 -3.10
CA THR A 147 11.82 -15.31 -3.36
C THR A 147 10.62 -15.87 -4.12
N GLN A 148 10.88 -16.43 -5.30
CA GLN A 148 9.90 -17.11 -6.13
C GLN A 148 10.20 -18.60 -6.18
N HIS A 149 9.14 -19.41 -6.27
CA HIS A 149 9.24 -20.86 -6.35
C HIS A 149 8.49 -21.38 -7.57
N SER A 150 9.12 -22.28 -8.31
CA SER A 150 8.49 -22.93 -9.47
C SER A 150 8.77 -24.42 -9.48
N GLN A 151 7.76 -25.23 -9.77
CA GLN A 151 7.90 -26.67 -9.95
C GLN A 151 8.01 -26.97 -11.44
N ILE A 152 9.16 -27.50 -11.87
CA ILE A 152 9.46 -27.74 -13.28
C ILE A 152 10.04 -29.15 -13.44
N SER A 153 9.58 -29.89 -14.45
CA SER A 153 10.09 -31.21 -14.82
C SER A 153 11.24 -31.11 -15.83
N ALA A 154 11.98 -32.21 -16.02
CA ALA A 154 13.01 -32.28 -17.05
C ALA A 154 12.46 -31.93 -18.44
N GLY A 155 13.28 -31.26 -19.26
CA GLY A 155 12.92 -30.83 -20.62
C GLY A 155 11.88 -29.70 -20.71
N HIS A 156 11.42 -29.16 -19.59
CA HIS A 156 10.48 -28.03 -19.55
C HIS A 156 11.21 -26.73 -19.17
N ASN A 157 10.53 -25.61 -19.32
CA ASN A 157 11.06 -24.28 -19.05
C ASN A 157 10.06 -23.42 -18.28
N HIS A 158 10.52 -22.29 -17.76
CA HIS A 158 9.70 -21.34 -17.02
C HIS A 158 10.26 -19.93 -17.14
N PHE A 159 9.38 -18.95 -17.32
CA PHE A 159 9.69 -17.54 -17.16
C PHE A 159 9.20 -17.06 -15.78
N ALA A 160 10.11 -16.47 -15.01
CA ALA A 160 9.81 -15.76 -13.78
C ALA A 160 10.12 -14.26 -13.97
N PRO A 161 9.15 -13.35 -13.81
CA PRO A 161 9.44 -11.93 -13.91
C PRO A 161 10.39 -11.50 -12.79
N THR A 162 11.18 -10.46 -13.05
CA THR A 162 12.13 -9.95 -12.04
C THR A 162 11.44 -9.33 -10.84
N CYS A 163 10.27 -8.71 -11.03
CA CYS A 163 9.55 -7.99 -9.99
C CYS A 163 10.49 -7.07 -9.17
N VAL A 164 11.36 -6.29 -9.83
CA VAL A 164 12.35 -5.44 -9.14
C VAL A 164 11.86 -4.01 -8.86
N GLY A 165 10.58 -3.72 -9.14
CA GLY A 165 9.94 -2.40 -8.94
C GLY A 165 9.88 -1.56 -10.22
N PHE A 166 9.08 -0.48 -10.21
CA PHE A 166 8.70 0.27 -11.41
C PHE A 166 9.83 1.10 -12.03
N SER A 167 10.81 1.51 -11.23
CA SER A 167 11.93 2.38 -11.64
C SER A 167 13.27 1.64 -11.73
N SER A 168 13.30 0.33 -11.48
CA SER A 168 14.54 -0.44 -11.54
C SER A 168 14.81 -1.00 -12.92
N ASN A 169 16.07 -0.90 -13.33
CA ASN A 169 16.61 -1.55 -14.50
C ASN A 169 17.77 -2.49 -14.14
N SER A 170 17.98 -2.76 -12.85
CA SER A 170 19.16 -3.48 -12.36
C SER A 170 18.81 -4.36 -11.16
N PHE A 171 19.23 -5.62 -11.21
CA PHE A 171 18.92 -6.59 -10.17
C PHE A 171 20.00 -7.65 -10.03
N SER A 172 20.07 -8.28 -8.87
CA SER A 172 20.81 -9.51 -8.66
C SER A 172 19.88 -10.70 -8.53
N TYR A 173 20.33 -11.86 -8.99
CA TYR A 173 19.59 -13.09 -8.84
C TYR A 173 20.47 -14.27 -8.42
N TYR A 174 19.79 -15.25 -7.81
CA TYR A 174 20.33 -16.54 -7.44
C TYR A 174 19.25 -17.60 -7.67
N VAL A 175 19.59 -18.70 -8.35
CA VAL A 175 18.67 -19.81 -8.56
C VAL A 175 19.27 -21.07 -7.96
N SER A 176 18.46 -21.82 -7.20
CA SER A 176 18.83 -23.12 -6.67
C SER A 176 17.76 -24.17 -6.98
N SER A 177 18.22 -25.39 -7.26
CA SER A 177 17.39 -26.56 -7.46
C SER A 177 17.38 -27.45 -6.23
N SER A 178 16.19 -27.93 -5.86
CA SER A 178 15.98 -29.01 -4.89
C SER A 178 16.49 -30.37 -5.38
N ASN A 179 16.63 -30.54 -6.70
CA ASN A 179 17.11 -31.77 -7.33
C ASN A 179 18.56 -31.60 -7.79
N LYS A 180 19.46 -32.41 -7.22
CA LYS A 180 20.91 -32.34 -7.49
C LYS A 180 21.33 -33.09 -8.76
N ASP A 181 20.43 -33.90 -9.31
CA ASP A 181 20.68 -34.72 -10.50
C ASP A 181 20.03 -34.14 -11.76
N LEU A 182 19.33 -33.00 -11.66
CA LEU A 182 18.70 -32.32 -12.78
C LEU A 182 19.19 -30.87 -12.87
N ALA A 183 20.03 -30.63 -13.87
CA ALA A 183 20.58 -29.31 -14.13
C ALA A 183 19.61 -28.41 -14.91
N PHE A 184 19.85 -27.11 -14.84
CA PHE A 184 19.14 -26.07 -15.58
C PHE A 184 20.12 -25.03 -16.14
N ASP A 185 19.69 -24.31 -17.16
CA ASP A 185 20.30 -23.05 -17.57
C ASP A 185 19.39 -21.89 -17.16
N ALA A 186 19.97 -20.77 -16.72
CA ALA A 186 19.24 -19.56 -16.38
C ALA A 186 19.66 -18.41 -17.30
N TYR A 187 18.70 -17.88 -18.04
CA TYR A 187 18.88 -16.73 -18.93
C TYR A 187 18.17 -15.53 -18.34
N VAL A 188 18.78 -14.36 -18.40
CA VAL A 188 18.02 -13.12 -18.23
C VAL A 188 17.55 -12.68 -19.61
N VAL A 189 16.25 -12.49 -19.76
CA VAL A 189 15.62 -12.21 -21.06
C VAL A 189 14.77 -10.93 -20.98
N PRO A 190 14.57 -10.20 -22.10
CA PRO A 190 13.86 -8.91 -22.09
C PRO A 190 12.38 -8.98 -21.70
N SER A 191 11.72 -10.12 -21.95
CA SER A 191 10.31 -10.35 -21.60
C SER A 191 9.92 -11.81 -21.71
N VAL A 192 8.69 -12.14 -21.28
CA VAL A 192 8.05 -13.45 -21.44
C VAL A 192 7.97 -13.91 -22.90
N GLN A 193 8.09 -13.00 -23.87
CA GLN A 193 8.11 -13.35 -25.29
C GLN A 193 9.25 -14.32 -25.62
N SER A 194 10.39 -14.24 -24.92
CA SER A 194 11.51 -15.17 -25.12
C SER A 194 11.15 -16.62 -24.81
N GLN A 195 10.27 -16.86 -23.83
CA GLN A 195 9.74 -18.20 -23.56
C GLN A 195 8.86 -18.68 -24.71
N THR A 196 7.94 -17.82 -25.18
CA THR A 196 7.09 -18.13 -26.34
C THR A 196 7.93 -18.44 -27.58
N ASP A 197 9.03 -17.71 -27.80
CA ASP A 197 9.93 -17.96 -28.92
C ASP A 197 10.65 -19.31 -28.79
N PHE A 198 11.15 -19.62 -27.60
CA PHE A 198 11.77 -20.91 -27.30
C PHE A 198 10.80 -22.09 -27.53
N ASP A 199 9.57 -21.99 -27.02
CA ASP A 199 8.55 -23.04 -27.15
C ASP A 199 8.15 -23.29 -28.61
N ASN A 200 8.23 -22.26 -29.45
CA ASN A 200 7.98 -22.36 -30.89
C ASN A 200 9.22 -22.77 -31.70
N GLY A 201 10.34 -23.13 -31.06
CA GLY A 201 11.59 -23.50 -31.70
C GLY A 201 12.29 -22.33 -32.41
N ARG A 202 11.97 -21.08 -32.04
CA ARG A 202 12.62 -19.87 -32.55
C ARG A 202 13.80 -19.50 -31.67
N MET A 203 14.72 -18.71 -32.23
CA MET A 203 15.75 -18.05 -31.42
C MET A 203 15.09 -16.99 -30.53
N PHE A 204 15.58 -16.86 -29.31
CA PHE A 204 15.12 -15.87 -28.35
C PHE A 204 16.28 -14.95 -27.92
N GLU A 205 15.95 -13.73 -27.52
CA GLU A 205 16.92 -12.78 -27.02
C GLU A 205 17.21 -13.00 -25.53
N SER A 206 18.47 -12.81 -25.14
CA SER A 206 18.93 -12.83 -23.76
C SER A 206 20.05 -11.81 -23.54
N TYR A 207 20.25 -11.39 -22.29
CA TYR A 207 21.37 -10.57 -21.87
C TYR A 207 22.58 -11.49 -21.58
N PRO A 208 23.60 -11.55 -22.45
CA PRO A 208 24.63 -12.60 -22.34
C PRO A 208 25.50 -12.45 -21.09
N SER A 209 25.79 -11.22 -20.67
CA SER A 209 26.54 -10.92 -19.42
C SER A 209 25.79 -11.29 -18.15
N CYS A 210 24.51 -11.61 -18.27
CA CYS A 210 23.60 -11.95 -17.19
C CYS A 210 23.18 -13.41 -17.20
N THR A 211 23.64 -14.18 -18.18
CA THR A 211 23.19 -15.54 -18.44
C THR A 211 24.12 -16.55 -17.78
N GLN A 212 23.53 -17.49 -17.05
CA GLN A 212 24.18 -18.65 -16.46
C GLN A 212 23.75 -19.90 -17.22
N ALA A 213 24.36 -20.10 -18.39
CA ALA A 213 24.16 -21.27 -19.23
C ALA A 213 25.50 -21.94 -19.52
N THR A 214 25.61 -23.23 -19.23
CA THR A 214 26.84 -24.00 -19.49
C THR A 214 26.51 -25.34 -20.15
N GLN A 215 27.54 -26.01 -20.68
CA GLN A 215 27.36 -27.34 -21.28
C GLN A 215 26.68 -28.33 -20.31
N ASN A 216 27.08 -28.28 -19.03
CA ASN A 216 26.55 -29.18 -17.99
C ASN A 216 25.35 -28.58 -17.23
N GLY A 217 25.01 -27.31 -17.47
CA GLY A 217 24.03 -26.56 -16.70
C GLY A 217 24.45 -26.31 -15.25
N TRP A 218 23.49 -25.88 -14.44
CA TRP A 218 23.65 -25.55 -13.03
C TRP A 218 22.65 -26.31 -12.17
N ILE A 219 23.06 -26.62 -10.95
CA ILE A 219 22.15 -27.01 -9.86
C ILE A 219 21.89 -25.81 -8.95
N THR A 220 22.83 -24.89 -8.93
CA THR A 220 22.80 -23.66 -8.14
C THR A 220 23.69 -22.66 -8.86
N THR A 221 23.17 -21.49 -9.21
CA THR A 221 23.97 -20.44 -9.83
C THR A 221 24.80 -19.70 -8.78
N PRO A 222 25.93 -19.08 -9.14
CA PRO A 222 26.47 -18.01 -8.32
C PRO A 222 25.46 -16.85 -8.21
N LEU A 223 25.62 -15.99 -7.20
CA LEU A 223 24.91 -14.71 -7.18
C LEU A 223 25.36 -13.89 -8.39
N MET A 224 24.40 -13.46 -9.22
CA MET A 224 24.68 -12.72 -10.45
C MET A 224 23.99 -11.37 -10.44
N THR A 225 24.72 -10.30 -10.77
CA THR A 225 24.19 -8.93 -10.88
C THR A 225 24.05 -8.51 -12.34
N CYS A 226 22.91 -7.94 -12.66
CA CYS A 226 22.49 -7.50 -13.97
C CYS A 226 22.18 -6.02 -13.94
N ASN A 227 22.79 -5.27 -14.84
CA ASN A 227 22.60 -3.83 -14.95
C ASN A 227 21.99 -3.47 -16.30
N ASN A 228 21.18 -2.42 -16.33
CA ASN A 228 20.59 -1.86 -17.55
C ASN A 228 19.75 -2.85 -18.37
N VAL A 229 18.93 -3.64 -17.69
CA VAL A 229 17.92 -4.51 -18.31
C VAL A 229 16.59 -3.78 -18.49
N SER A 230 15.74 -4.25 -19.39
CA SER A 230 14.37 -3.73 -19.54
C SER A 230 13.56 -3.96 -18.26
N SER A 231 12.61 -3.08 -17.93
CA SER A 231 11.68 -3.28 -16.80
C SER A 231 10.76 -4.49 -16.96
N THR A 232 10.58 -4.96 -18.20
CA THR A 232 9.84 -6.19 -18.52
C THR A 232 10.66 -7.46 -18.40
N SER A 233 11.95 -7.36 -18.03
CA SER A 233 12.87 -8.50 -18.03
C SER A 233 12.51 -9.53 -16.96
N GLY A 234 12.90 -10.77 -17.22
CA GLY A 234 12.69 -11.90 -16.33
C GLY A 234 13.83 -12.92 -16.38
N LEU A 235 13.81 -13.84 -15.42
CA LEU A 235 14.59 -15.06 -15.45
C LEU A 235 13.85 -16.10 -16.28
N PHE A 236 14.45 -16.49 -17.39
CA PHE A 236 14.01 -17.62 -18.18
C PHE A 236 14.88 -18.83 -17.86
N ILE A 237 14.27 -19.84 -17.25
CA ILE A 237 14.96 -21.05 -16.81
C ILE A 237 14.57 -22.21 -17.72
N VAL A 238 15.58 -22.92 -18.22
CA VAL A 238 15.41 -24.10 -19.08
C VAL A 238 15.99 -25.31 -18.36
N MET A 239 15.15 -26.27 -18.00
CA MET A 239 15.59 -27.52 -17.39
C MET A 239 16.25 -28.39 -18.47
N LYS A 240 17.39 -29.00 -18.15
CA LYS A 240 18.00 -29.99 -19.05
C LYS A 240 17.07 -31.19 -19.21
N ASP A 241 17.12 -31.82 -20.38
CA ASP A 241 16.38 -33.04 -20.61
C ASP A 241 17.01 -34.22 -19.85
N SER A 242 16.17 -35.12 -19.35
CA SER A 242 16.59 -36.32 -18.63
C SER A 242 15.50 -37.39 -18.73
N PRO A 243 15.75 -38.50 -19.45
CA PRO A 243 14.74 -39.57 -19.61
C PRO A 243 14.44 -40.30 -18.31
N PHE A 244 15.31 -40.18 -17.29
CA PHE A 244 15.14 -40.80 -15.98
C PHE A 244 14.33 -39.95 -15.00
N GLN A 245 14.14 -38.65 -15.30
CA GLN A 245 13.54 -37.68 -14.39
C GLN A 245 12.38 -36.89 -15.04
N SER A 246 11.91 -37.33 -16.22
CA SER A 246 10.87 -36.65 -17.00
C SER A 246 9.54 -36.46 -16.26
N ASN A 247 9.21 -37.34 -15.32
CA ASN A 247 7.99 -37.26 -14.50
C ASN A 247 8.22 -36.69 -13.09
N GLN A 248 9.45 -36.29 -12.74
CA GLN A 248 9.78 -35.77 -11.42
C GLN A 248 9.71 -34.25 -11.43
N LEU A 249 8.84 -33.68 -10.59
CA LEU A 249 8.79 -32.24 -10.37
C LEU A 249 9.98 -31.82 -9.51
N THR A 250 10.73 -30.84 -10.00
CA THR A 250 11.84 -30.22 -9.29
C THR A 250 11.41 -28.82 -8.86
N MET A 251 11.52 -28.53 -7.56
CA MET A 251 11.33 -27.17 -7.06
C MET A 251 12.59 -26.36 -7.33
N LEU A 252 12.45 -25.27 -8.06
CA LEU A 252 13.42 -24.20 -8.16
C LEU A 252 13.07 -23.10 -7.17
N THR A 253 14.10 -22.56 -6.51
CA THR A 253 14.00 -21.36 -5.67
C THR A 253 14.82 -20.26 -6.31
N MET A 254 14.16 -19.17 -6.67
CA MET A 254 14.75 -18.01 -7.33
C MET A 254 14.69 -16.84 -6.36
N GLN A 255 15.85 -16.34 -5.95
CA GLN A 255 15.95 -15.11 -5.18
C GLN A 255 16.34 -13.98 -6.12
N ILE A 256 15.59 -12.88 -6.08
CA ILE A 256 15.81 -11.70 -6.92
C ILE A 256 15.85 -10.49 -6.00
N THR A 257 16.82 -9.60 -6.20
CA THR A 257 16.99 -8.40 -5.38
C THR A 257 17.27 -7.22 -6.29
N ASN A 258 16.50 -6.14 -6.15
CA ASN A 258 16.79 -4.89 -6.84
C ASN A 258 18.15 -4.33 -6.37
N THR A 259 18.99 -3.89 -7.31
CA THR A 259 20.29 -3.27 -7.02
C THR A 259 20.42 -1.83 -7.47
N THR A 260 19.35 -1.24 -8.02
CA THR A 260 19.27 0.19 -8.30
C THR A 260 19.32 0.95 -6.97
N PRO A 261 20.32 1.84 -6.78
CA PRO A 261 20.41 2.62 -5.55
C PRO A 261 19.13 3.41 -5.30
N PRO A 262 18.68 3.53 -4.04
CA PRO A 262 17.59 4.41 -3.70
C PRO A 262 17.96 5.86 -4.01
N PRO A 263 17.06 6.68 -4.58
CA PRO A 263 17.23 8.12 -4.62
C PRO A 263 17.27 8.67 -3.19
N SER A 264 18.07 9.71 -3.00
CA SER A 264 18.13 10.43 -1.73
C SER A 264 17.09 11.54 -1.76
N PHE A 265 16.27 11.61 -0.72
CA PHE A 265 15.37 12.73 -0.49
C PHE A 265 15.89 13.58 0.67
N TYR A 266 15.60 14.88 0.66
CA TYR A 266 15.82 15.72 1.82
C TYR A 266 14.52 15.91 2.59
N ILE A 267 14.65 15.94 3.92
CA ILE A 267 13.58 16.33 4.83
C ILE A 267 13.54 17.87 4.88
N PRO A 268 12.40 18.51 4.53
CA PRO A 268 12.29 19.97 4.62
C PRO A 268 12.24 20.46 6.07
N VAL A 269 12.62 21.73 6.26
CA VAL A 269 12.48 22.42 7.55
C VAL A 269 11.03 22.89 7.72
N LEU A 270 10.42 22.58 8.86
CA LEU A 270 9.06 22.98 9.20
C LEU A 270 8.96 24.50 9.34
N PRO A 271 7.90 25.15 8.79
CA PRO A 271 7.61 26.56 9.03
C PRO A 271 7.49 26.90 10.52
N ILE A 272 7.99 28.08 10.92
CA ILE A 272 7.99 28.57 12.32
C ILE A 272 6.59 28.54 12.95
N THR A 273 5.53 28.78 12.17
CA THR A 273 4.13 28.70 12.63
C THR A 273 3.68 27.30 13.03
N GLN A 274 4.20 26.24 12.39
CA GLN A 274 3.87 24.84 12.73
C GLN A 274 4.67 24.34 13.95
N GLN A 275 5.85 24.90 14.17
CA GLN A 275 6.69 24.62 15.34
C GLN A 275 6.05 25.11 16.66
N ASN A 276 5.19 26.14 16.61
CA ASN A 276 4.56 26.76 17.78
C ASN A 276 3.07 26.39 17.99
N GLN A 277 2.48 25.55 17.14
CA GLN A 277 1.09 25.13 17.34
C GLN A 277 1.01 24.10 18.46
N GLN A 278 0.42 24.45 19.61
CA GLN A 278 -0.25 23.45 20.43
C GLN A 278 -1.42 22.91 19.61
N ILE A 279 -1.50 21.58 19.45
CA ILE A 279 -2.68 20.93 18.88
C ILE A 279 -3.79 21.09 19.94
N GLN A 280 -4.49 22.23 19.91
CA GLN A 280 -5.81 22.33 20.50
C GLN A 280 -6.81 21.98 19.41
N PRO A 281 -7.83 21.16 19.70
CA PRO A 281 -8.91 20.91 18.77
C PRO A 281 -9.61 22.25 18.51
N GLN A 282 -9.35 22.86 17.36
CA GLN A 282 -10.18 23.93 16.86
C GLN A 282 -11.45 23.29 16.30
N GLU A 283 -12.54 23.48 17.04
CA GLU A 283 -13.89 23.17 16.60
C GLU A 283 -14.19 23.96 15.31
N PRO A 284 -14.46 23.30 14.18
CA PRO A 284 -14.86 24.01 12.96
C PRO A 284 -16.26 24.56 13.18
N SER A 285 -16.40 25.88 13.19
CA SER A 285 -17.72 26.51 13.10
C SER A 285 -18.26 26.31 11.67
N PHE A 286 -19.11 25.30 11.47
CA PHE A 286 -19.81 25.10 10.21
C PHE A 286 -20.96 26.11 10.07
N PRO A 287 -21.06 26.85 8.94
CA PRO A 287 -22.28 27.56 8.61
C PRO A 287 -23.41 26.58 8.27
N SER A 288 -24.62 26.92 8.71
CA SER A 288 -25.88 26.18 8.51
C SER A 288 -26.12 25.82 7.02
N PRO A 289 -26.78 24.68 6.71
CA PRO A 289 -26.86 24.14 5.36
C PRO A 289 -27.76 25.01 4.48
N SER A 290 -27.13 25.95 3.77
CA SER A 290 -27.72 26.58 2.60
C SER A 290 -27.02 25.98 1.40
N GLN A 291 -27.80 25.45 0.45
CA GLN A 291 -27.29 24.82 -0.78
C GLN A 291 -26.24 25.70 -1.47
N ILE A 292 -24.96 25.35 -1.31
CA ILE A 292 -23.86 25.98 -2.03
C ILE A 292 -23.86 25.37 -3.43
N VAL A 293 -24.10 26.22 -4.43
CA VAL A 293 -23.93 25.84 -5.83
C VAL A 293 -22.42 25.72 -6.09
N ILE A 294 -21.99 24.48 -6.33
CA ILE A 294 -20.61 24.04 -6.53
C ILE A 294 -20.14 24.40 -7.96
N PRO A 295 -18.88 24.86 -8.19
CA PRO A 295 -18.35 25.06 -9.54
C PRO A 295 -18.36 23.76 -10.36
N GLN A 296 -18.74 23.84 -11.64
CA GLN A 296 -18.98 22.67 -12.52
C GLN A 296 -17.75 21.83 -12.90
N ASP A 297 -16.56 22.15 -12.41
CA ASP A 297 -15.31 21.58 -12.91
C ASP A 297 -14.71 20.50 -12.00
N VAL A 298 -15.34 20.15 -10.87
CA VAL A 298 -14.86 19.11 -9.95
C VAL A 298 -15.98 18.13 -9.61
N SER A 299 -15.83 16.88 -10.02
CA SER A 299 -16.78 15.81 -9.68
C SER A 299 -16.20 14.90 -8.59
N VAL A 300 -17.08 14.40 -7.72
CA VAL A 300 -16.77 13.33 -6.77
C VAL A 300 -17.90 12.31 -6.80
N ASP A 301 -17.52 11.07 -7.07
CA ASP A 301 -18.39 9.90 -7.15
C ASP A 301 -17.95 8.88 -6.12
N VAL A 302 -18.93 8.23 -5.47
CA VAL A 302 -18.68 7.19 -4.47
C VAL A 302 -19.38 5.92 -4.91
N ASN A 303 -18.59 4.84 -5.04
CA ASN A 303 -19.07 3.50 -5.34
C ASN A 303 -18.71 2.56 -4.18
N PRO A 304 -19.68 2.14 -3.35
CA PRO A 304 -19.42 1.13 -2.33
C PRO A 304 -19.18 -0.22 -3.01
N ILE A 305 -18.01 -0.83 -2.79
CA ILE A 305 -17.72 -2.18 -3.25
C ILE A 305 -17.78 -3.12 -2.04
N VAL A 306 -18.88 -3.86 -1.92
CA VAL A 306 -19.06 -4.87 -0.88
C VAL A 306 -18.50 -6.20 -1.39
N LEU A 307 -17.34 -6.62 -0.89
CA LEU A 307 -16.81 -7.97 -1.07
C LEU A 307 -17.09 -8.78 0.20
N THR A 308 -18.01 -9.74 0.11
CA THR A 308 -18.30 -10.70 1.18
C THR A 308 -17.59 -12.02 0.91
N ASP A 309 -16.47 -12.27 1.59
CA ASP A 309 -15.96 -13.59 1.97
C ASP A 309 -14.83 -13.36 3.00
N ASP A 310 -14.92 -14.12 4.10
CA ASP A 310 -14.10 -14.50 5.26
C ASP A 310 -12.70 -13.89 5.51
N ARG A 311 -12.11 -13.10 4.60
CA ARG A 311 -10.82 -12.41 4.77
C ARG A 311 -10.73 -11.00 4.12
N HIS A 312 -11.81 -10.41 3.63
CA HIS A 312 -11.76 -9.13 2.90
C HIS A 312 -12.19 -7.91 3.73
N VAL A 313 -11.32 -6.90 3.79
CA VAL A 313 -11.62 -5.55 4.30
C VAL A 313 -12.71 -4.93 3.41
N GLN A 314 -13.75 -4.36 4.02
CA GLN A 314 -14.78 -3.61 3.28
C GLN A 314 -14.19 -2.29 2.76
N LEU A 315 -14.38 -1.96 1.48
CA LEU A 315 -13.78 -0.77 0.86
C LEU A 315 -14.84 0.13 0.24
N ILE A 316 -14.68 1.44 0.42
CA ILE A 316 -15.38 2.46 -0.35
C ILE A 316 -14.44 2.93 -1.45
N THR A 317 -14.91 2.93 -2.69
CA THR A 317 -14.15 3.55 -3.79
C THR A 317 -14.68 4.96 -4.01
N ILE A 318 -13.81 5.96 -3.86
CA ILE A 318 -14.10 7.35 -4.21
C ILE A 318 -13.33 7.68 -5.48
N SER A 319 -14.00 8.24 -6.48
CA SER A 319 -13.38 8.60 -7.75
C SER A 319 -13.96 9.89 -8.30
N GLY A 320 -13.27 10.54 -9.22
CA GLY A 320 -13.81 11.73 -9.86
C GLY A 320 -12.83 12.35 -10.84
N GLY A 321 -13.14 13.56 -11.27
CA GLY A 321 -12.29 14.36 -12.13
C GLY A 321 -12.19 15.79 -11.64
N VAL A 322 -11.07 16.44 -11.96
CA VAL A 322 -10.84 17.86 -11.71
C VAL A 322 -10.71 18.61 -13.03
N GLY A 323 -11.06 19.89 -13.04
CA GLY A 323 -10.96 20.73 -14.23
C GLY A 323 -9.51 20.90 -14.65
N SER A 324 -9.26 21.03 -15.96
CA SER A 324 -7.91 21.19 -16.52
C SER A 324 -7.13 22.41 -16.02
N ASN A 325 -7.81 23.35 -15.35
CA ASN A 325 -7.21 24.55 -14.75
C ASN A 325 -6.89 24.38 -13.26
N GLN A 326 -7.36 23.31 -12.62
CA GLN A 326 -7.07 23.00 -11.23
C GLN A 326 -5.95 21.97 -11.18
N ASN A 327 -4.74 22.47 -10.93
CA ASN A 327 -3.55 21.64 -10.83
C ASN A 327 -2.99 21.79 -9.42
N GLY A 328 -2.99 20.70 -8.66
CA GLY A 328 -2.55 20.70 -7.27
C GLY A 328 -3.26 19.66 -6.42
N GLU A 329 -2.95 19.70 -5.12
CA GLU A 329 -3.46 18.78 -4.13
C GLU A 329 -4.86 19.18 -3.66
N PHE A 330 -5.72 18.17 -3.53
CA PHE A 330 -7.06 18.29 -2.95
C PHE A 330 -7.08 17.58 -1.60
N GLU A 331 -7.85 18.14 -0.68
CA GLU A 331 -8.17 17.51 0.59
C GLU A 331 -9.55 16.87 0.47
N LEU A 332 -9.62 15.56 0.64
CA LEU A 332 -10.86 14.82 0.77
C LEU A 332 -11.18 14.70 2.26
N THR A 333 -12.42 14.99 2.64
CA THR A 333 -12.91 14.86 4.00
C THR A 333 -14.20 14.04 4.00
N ILE A 334 -14.33 13.08 4.91
CA ILE A 334 -15.55 12.31 5.15
C ILE A 334 -16.09 12.67 6.52
N THR A 335 -17.34 13.12 6.57
CA THR A 335 -18.05 13.40 7.81
C THR A 335 -19.25 12.48 7.99
N ASP A 336 -19.59 12.14 9.24
CA ASP A 336 -20.81 11.43 9.58
C ASP A 336 -22.05 12.34 9.51
N GLU A 337 -23.22 11.78 9.82
CA GLU A 337 -24.50 12.49 9.86
C GLU A 337 -24.55 13.65 10.86
N ASN A 338 -23.67 13.67 11.85
CA ASN A 338 -23.57 14.74 12.85
C ASN A 338 -22.53 15.80 12.46
N GLY A 339 -21.89 15.66 11.30
CA GLY A 339 -20.82 16.55 10.84
C GLY A 339 -19.47 16.27 11.48
N VAL A 340 -19.31 15.15 12.20
CA VAL A 340 -18.04 14.74 12.80
C VAL A 340 -17.15 14.16 11.70
N LYS A 341 -15.92 14.67 11.60
CA LYS A 341 -14.92 14.17 10.64
C LYS A 341 -14.48 12.75 11.01
N VAL A 342 -14.73 11.80 10.11
CA VAL A 342 -14.43 10.37 10.26
C VAL A 342 -13.16 9.97 9.51
N ASP A 343 -12.91 10.59 8.36
CA ASP A 343 -11.72 10.36 7.54
C ASP A 343 -11.35 11.65 6.79
N ASP A 344 -10.09 11.79 6.43
CA ASP A 344 -9.55 12.87 5.61
C ASP A 344 -8.18 12.52 5.05
N ARG A 345 -7.97 12.88 3.78
CA ARG A 345 -6.83 12.45 2.98
C ARG A 345 -6.44 13.52 1.99
N TYR A 346 -5.15 13.67 1.74
CA TYR A 346 -4.67 14.41 0.58
C TYR A 346 -4.69 13.52 -0.66
N LEU A 347 -5.13 14.07 -1.79
CA LEU A 347 -5.07 13.40 -3.08
C LEU A 347 -4.53 14.33 -4.16
N GLN A 348 -3.71 13.78 -5.04
CA GLN A 348 -3.32 14.43 -6.28
C GLN A 348 -4.00 13.74 -7.47
N PRO A 349 -4.68 14.50 -8.34
CA PRO A 349 -5.20 13.98 -9.60
C PRO A 349 -4.07 13.43 -10.49
N SER A 350 -4.40 12.38 -11.25
CA SER A 350 -3.55 11.81 -12.29
C SER A 350 -3.35 12.80 -13.45
N SER A 351 -2.43 12.50 -14.36
CA SER A 351 -2.15 13.34 -15.53
C SER A 351 -3.32 13.51 -16.49
N ASP A 352 -4.30 12.59 -16.44
CA ASP A 352 -5.57 12.69 -17.16
C ASP A 352 -6.65 13.47 -16.40
N HIS A 353 -6.29 14.10 -15.27
CA HIS A 353 -7.15 14.84 -14.34
C HIS A 353 -8.18 13.98 -13.62
N SER A 354 -8.04 12.66 -13.62
CA SER A 354 -8.87 11.75 -12.83
C SER A 354 -8.23 11.41 -11.49
N TYR A 355 -9.04 11.02 -10.52
CA TYR A 355 -8.55 10.45 -9.27
C TYR A 355 -9.40 9.26 -8.86
N LYS A 356 -8.78 8.32 -8.12
CA LYS A 356 -9.45 7.15 -7.57
C LYS A 356 -8.76 6.72 -6.28
N LEU A 357 -9.55 6.62 -5.23
CA LEU A 357 -9.13 6.29 -3.88
C LEU A 357 -9.97 5.11 -3.37
N LYS A 358 -9.34 4.17 -2.66
CA LYS A 358 -10.01 3.07 -1.98
C LYS A 358 -9.79 3.25 -0.48
N ILE A 359 -10.89 3.41 0.25
CA ILE A 359 -10.88 3.67 1.70
C ILE A 359 -11.42 2.45 2.44
N PRO A 360 -10.67 1.87 3.39
CA PRO A 360 -11.17 0.80 4.24
C PRO A 360 -12.22 1.29 5.23
N ILE A 361 -13.37 0.61 5.24
CA ILE A 361 -14.40 0.76 6.27
C ILE A 361 -13.89 0.05 7.53
N THR A 362 -13.36 0.84 8.46
CA THR A 362 -12.88 0.38 9.77
C THR A 362 -13.97 0.51 10.84
N SER A 363 -13.65 0.18 12.09
CA SER A 363 -14.56 0.34 13.25
C SER A 363 -15.02 1.78 13.50
N LYS A 364 -14.39 2.78 12.87
CA LYS A 364 -14.78 4.20 12.93
C LYS A 364 -16.05 4.50 12.11
N TYR A 365 -16.38 3.62 11.18
CA TYR A 365 -17.59 3.73 10.37
C TYR A 365 -18.72 2.92 11.00
N HIS A 366 -19.87 3.56 11.15
CA HIS A 366 -21.10 3.00 11.68
C HIS A 366 -22.17 3.01 10.59
N SER A 367 -23.27 2.31 10.82
CA SER A 367 -24.41 2.42 9.91
C SER A 367 -24.93 3.85 9.93
N GLY A 368 -25.05 4.48 8.77
CA GLY A 368 -25.48 5.87 8.67
C GLY A 368 -25.11 6.53 7.34
N GLN A 369 -25.54 7.77 7.19
CA GLN A 369 -25.19 8.64 6.06
C GLN A 369 -23.85 9.33 6.31
N TYR A 370 -23.05 9.44 5.27
CA TYR A 370 -21.76 10.09 5.26
C TYR A 370 -21.70 11.11 4.13
N THR A 371 -21.03 12.22 4.38
CA THR A 371 -20.73 13.24 3.36
C THR A 371 -19.26 13.16 3.01
N VAL A 372 -18.96 13.03 1.72
CA VAL A 372 -17.61 13.22 1.16
C VAL A 372 -17.53 14.63 0.61
N MET A 373 -16.57 15.39 1.09
CA MET A 373 -16.27 16.74 0.62
C MET A 373 -14.86 16.77 0.05
N LEU A 374 -14.72 17.33 -1.16
CA LEU A 374 -13.43 17.61 -1.76
C LEU A 374 -13.17 19.11 -1.66
N SER A 375 -12.00 19.49 -1.15
CA SER A 375 -11.56 20.88 -0.98
C SER A 375 -10.25 21.13 -1.71
N TYR A 376 -10.06 22.35 -2.21
CA TYR A 376 -8.82 22.80 -2.84
C TYR A 376 -8.39 24.10 -2.19
N GLN A 377 -7.16 24.13 -1.68
CA GLN A 377 -6.61 25.28 -0.94
C GLN A 377 -7.54 25.75 0.20
N GLY A 378 -8.13 24.80 0.93
CA GLY A 378 -9.07 25.05 2.04
C GLY A 378 -10.48 25.49 1.63
N ASN A 379 -10.78 25.57 0.33
CA ASN A 379 -12.12 25.94 -0.16
C ASN A 379 -12.86 24.70 -0.68
N PRO A 380 -14.10 24.43 -0.21
CA PRO A 380 -14.92 23.33 -0.72
C PRO A 380 -15.15 23.44 -2.23
N GLN A 381 -14.81 22.39 -2.96
CA GLN A 381 -14.91 22.30 -4.42
C GLN A 381 -15.98 21.35 -4.91
N SER A 382 -16.31 20.30 -4.15
CA SER A 382 -17.35 19.33 -4.50
C SER A 382 -17.80 18.55 -3.27
N SER A 383 -19.01 18.03 -3.29
CA SER A 383 -19.50 17.17 -2.21
C SER A 383 -20.50 16.14 -2.73
N THR A 384 -20.45 14.94 -2.17
CA THR A 384 -21.45 13.89 -2.40
C THR A 384 -21.71 13.14 -1.10
N THR A 385 -22.70 12.25 -1.10
CA THR A 385 -23.11 11.49 0.08
C THR A 385 -23.19 10.02 -0.23
N PHE A 386 -22.91 9.17 0.75
CA PHE A 386 -23.11 7.73 0.67
C PHE A 386 -23.66 7.18 1.98
N GLU A 387 -24.28 6.01 1.93
CA GLU A 387 -24.82 5.35 3.11
C GLU A 387 -24.08 4.04 3.37
N ILE A 388 -23.67 3.84 4.63
CA ILE A 388 -23.21 2.53 5.10
C ILE A 388 -24.39 1.85 5.76
N ILE A 389 -24.77 0.69 5.24
CA ILE A 389 -25.78 -0.17 5.84
C ILE A 389 -25.03 -1.39 6.37
N ASN A 390 -24.73 -1.46 7.67
CA ASN A 390 -24.31 -2.75 8.23
C ASN A 390 -25.47 -3.72 8.04
N GLN A 391 -25.27 -4.73 7.20
CA GLN A 391 -26.11 -5.92 7.29
C GLN A 391 -25.82 -6.54 8.64
N VAL A 392 -26.77 -6.35 9.56
CA VAL A 392 -26.88 -7.13 10.79
C VAL A 392 -26.61 -8.57 10.40
N THR A 393 -25.60 -9.16 11.04
CA THR A 393 -25.34 -10.59 11.00
C THR A 393 -26.68 -11.30 11.03
N THR A 394 -26.93 -12.15 10.04
CA THR A 394 -28.05 -13.10 10.18
C THR A 394 -27.90 -13.72 11.57
N PRO A 395 -28.93 -13.69 12.43
CA PRO A 395 -28.84 -14.43 13.66
C PRO A 395 -28.51 -15.85 13.23
N GLU A 396 -27.38 -16.39 13.70
CA GLU A 396 -27.11 -17.81 13.59
C GLU A 396 -28.23 -18.52 14.34
N PHE A 397 -29.32 -18.75 13.65
CA PHE A 397 -30.19 -19.84 14.00
C PHE A 397 -29.36 -21.08 13.71
N GLY A 398 -28.68 -21.57 14.76
CA GLY A 398 -28.08 -22.87 14.76
C GLY A 398 -29.09 -23.94 14.28
N PRO A 399 -28.63 -25.17 14.01
CA PRO A 399 -29.37 -26.23 13.29
C PRO A 399 -30.79 -26.59 13.82
N LEU A 400 -31.24 -25.98 14.91
CA LEU A 400 -32.58 -26.06 15.46
C LEU A 400 -33.66 -25.28 14.67
N SER A 401 -33.38 -24.14 14.03
CA SER A 401 -34.45 -23.45 13.24
C SER A 401 -34.74 -24.12 11.90
N GLY A 402 -33.78 -24.85 11.33
CA GLY A 402 -34.01 -25.71 10.17
C GLY A 402 -35.05 -26.80 10.45
N MET A 403 -35.11 -27.30 11.69
CA MET A 403 -36.10 -28.29 12.10
C MET A 403 -37.52 -27.71 12.24
N ILE A 404 -37.68 -26.46 12.69
CA ILE A 404 -39.01 -25.85 12.84
C ILE A 404 -39.64 -25.55 11.46
N ILE A 405 -38.84 -25.15 10.47
CA ILE A 405 -39.33 -24.93 9.10
C ILE A 405 -39.62 -26.26 8.40
N ALA A 406 -38.81 -27.31 8.60
CA ALA A 406 -39.06 -28.63 8.02
C ALA A 406 -40.33 -29.32 8.58
N ILE A 407 -40.59 -29.19 9.88
CA ILE A 407 -41.83 -29.73 10.50
C ILE A 407 -43.08 -28.98 9.99
N SER A 408 -42.96 -27.67 9.74
CA SER A 408 -44.05 -26.86 9.21
C SER A 408 -44.42 -27.24 7.77
N ILE A 409 -43.42 -27.53 6.93
CA ILE A 409 -43.64 -27.94 5.52
C ILE A 409 -44.21 -29.37 5.44
N ILE A 410 -43.76 -30.29 6.29
CA ILE A 410 -44.29 -31.67 6.32
C ILE A 410 -45.73 -31.70 6.85
N GLY A 411 -46.08 -30.87 7.85
CA GLY A 411 -47.45 -30.75 8.37
C GLY A 411 -48.46 -30.28 7.31
N VAL A 412 -48.07 -29.31 6.48
CA VAL A 412 -48.94 -28.77 5.41
C VAL A 412 -49.15 -29.79 4.27
N VAL A 413 -48.13 -30.58 3.91
CA VAL A 413 -48.25 -31.60 2.85
C VAL A 413 -49.10 -32.80 3.29
N ILE A 414 -49.08 -33.18 4.56
CA ILE A 414 -49.90 -34.31 5.07
C ILE A 414 -51.39 -33.93 5.16
N ILE A 415 -51.71 -32.67 5.51
CA ILE A 415 -53.11 -32.20 5.55
C ILE A 415 -53.68 -32.06 4.12
N SER A 416 -52.88 -31.62 3.15
CA SER A 416 -53.31 -31.47 1.75
C SER A 416 -53.63 -32.81 1.06
N LYS A 417 -52.93 -33.91 1.38
CA LYS A 417 -53.21 -35.23 0.79
C LYS A 417 -54.45 -35.95 1.36
N ARG A 418 -54.99 -35.52 2.50
CA ARG A 418 -56.14 -36.17 3.15
C ARG A 418 -57.52 -35.62 2.77
N PHE A 419 -57.58 -34.50 2.02
CA PHE A 419 -58.84 -33.92 1.52
C PHE A 419 -58.84 -33.88 -0.02
N ARG A 420 -59.16 -35.03 -0.65
CA ARG A 420 -59.74 -35.03 -2.00
C ARG A 420 -61.22 -34.66 -1.87
N PHE A 421 -61.55 -33.38 -2.03
CA PHE A 421 -62.94 -33.00 -2.25
C PHE A 421 -63.34 -33.41 -3.68
N HIS A 422 -64.30 -34.32 -3.77
CA HIS A 422 -65.06 -34.56 -4.99
C HIS A 422 -66.01 -33.38 -5.19
N VAL A 423 -65.92 -32.74 -6.35
CA VAL A 423 -67.04 -32.06 -7.02
C VAL A 423 -67.02 -32.50 -8.47
#